data_AF-A0A162C8V1-F1
#
_entry.id   AF-A0A162C8V1-F1
#
_cell.length_a   1.000
_cell.length_b   1.000
_cell.length_c   1.000
_cell.angle_alpha   90.00
_cell.angle_beta   90.00
_cell.angle_gamma   90.00
#
_symmetry.space_group_name_H-M   'P 1'
#
loop_
_entity.id
_entity.type
_entity.pdbx_description
1 polymer ?
#
loop_
_entity_poly.entity_id
_entity_poly.type
_entity_poly.pdbx_seq_one_letter_code
_entity_poly.pdbx_strand_id
1 'polypeptide(L)'
;MNNHGCYLRISLQGMNTFLCVISRKPFSSTVLLPKTSFPLRVSSKQRKERDLWIMKTASFDQLYQWQRKNLQAEDEFFLHDGPPYANGKPHMGHALNKILKDILLRYNLLSGKLVHYIPGWDCHGLPIELKALETYDTQKSSVLEIRQKGK
;
A
#
# COMPACT_ATOMS: atom_id res chain seq x y z
N MET A 1 -3.91 7.23 -26.84
CA MET A 1 -3.75 6.18 -27.87
C MET A 1 -3.82 6.87 -29.21
N ASN A 2 -2.73 6.84 -29.94
CA ASN A 2 -2.50 7.64 -31.13
C ASN A 2 -3.50 7.24 -32.23
N ASN A 3 -4.28 8.21 -32.71
CA ASN A 3 -5.11 8.06 -33.90
C ASN A 3 -4.17 7.94 -35.11
N HIS A 4 -3.73 6.73 -35.41
CA HIS A 4 -3.14 6.42 -36.71
C HIS A 4 -4.29 6.47 -37.73
N GLY A 5 -4.41 7.61 -38.40
CA GLY A 5 -5.25 7.75 -39.59
C GLY A 5 -4.75 6.78 -40.65
N CYS A 6 -5.54 5.76 -40.95
CA CYS A 6 -5.32 4.89 -42.10
C CYS A 6 -5.64 5.71 -43.36
N TYR A 7 -4.60 6.19 -44.05
CA TYR A 7 -4.74 6.86 -45.34
C TYR A 7 -4.83 5.80 -46.44
N LEU A 8 -6.03 5.56 -46.97
CA LEU A 8 -6.17 4.87 -48.26
C LEU A 8 -5.84 5.89 -49.36
N ARG A 9 -4.68 5.74 -49.99
CA ARG A 9 -4.28 6.53 -51.16
C ARG A 9 -4.88 5.87 -52.40
N ILE A 10 -6.08 6.31 -52.81
CA ILE A 10 -6.67 5.90 -54.09
C ILE A 10 -6.18 6.89 -55.14
N SER A 11 -5.25 6.46 -56.00
CA SER A 11 -4.83 7.22 -57.17
C SER A 11 -5.81 6.94 -58.31
N LEU A 12 -6.80 7.82 -58.49
CA LEU A 12 -7.56 7.94 -59.73
C LEU A 12 -7.16 9.25 -60.40
N GLN A 13 -6.75 9.14 -61.65
CA GLN A 13 -6.23 10.21 -62.48
C GLN A 13 -7.23 11.38 -62.54
N GLY A 14 -6.79 12.58 -62.14
CA GLY A 14 -7.30 13.82 -62.73
C GLY A 14 -8.45 14.58 -62.05
N MET A 15 -8.89 14.25 -60.83
CA MET A 15 -9.87 15.10 -60.12
C MET A 15 -9.50 15.30 -58.64
N ASN A 16 -9.22 16.55 -58.26
CA ASN A 16 -9.07 16.96 -56.86
C ASN A 16 -10.44 16.87 -56.15
N THR A 17 -10.80 15.67 -55.72
CA THR A 17 -11.92 15.45 -54.82
C THR A 17 -11.41 15.61 -53.39
N PHE A 18 -11.75 16.74 -52.76
CA PHE A 18 -11.60 16.90 -51.32
C PHE A 18 -12.55 15.91 -50.64
N LEU A 19 -12.03 14.75 -50.24
CA LEU A 19 -12.76 13.81 -49.40
C LEU A 19 -12.89 14.43 -48.00
N CYS A 20 -14.01 15.11 -47.75
CA CYS A 20 -14.37 15.55 -46.41
C CYS A 20 -14.51 14.28 -45.54
N VAL A 21 -13.56 14.05 -44.65
CA VAL A 21 -13.63 12.95 -43.68
C VAL A 21 -14.72 13.31 -42.68
N ILE A 22 -15.96 12.91 -42.99
CA ILE A 22 -17.08 12.99 -42.06
C ILE A 22 -16.67 12.18 -40.83
N SER A 23 -16.46 12.87 -39.70
CA SER A 23 -16.23 12.24 -38.41
C SER A 23 -17.34 11.22 -38.16
N ARG A 24 -16.97 9.93 -38.02
CA ARG A 24 -17.91 8.78 -37.94
C ARG A 24 -18.90 8.83 -36.75
N LYS A 25 -18.89 9.88 -35.91
CA LYS A 25 -19.79 10.02 -34.76
C LYS A 25 -20.32 11.46 -34.64
N PRO A 26 -21.35 11.84 -35.42
CA PRO A 26 -21.88 13.22 -35.47
C PRO A 26 -22.48 13.71 -34.15
N PHE A 27 -22.94 12.80 -33.28
CA PHE A 27 -23.57 13.14 -32.00
C PHE A 27 -22.67 12.88 -30.78
N SER A 28 -21.38 12.53 -30.98
CA SER A 28 -20.51 12.21 -29.83
C SER A 28 -20.25 13.40 -28.92
N SER A 29 -20.39 14.63 -29.43
CA SER A 29 -20.19 15.88 -28.68
C SER A 29 -21.44 16.32 -27.91
N THR A 30 -22.63 15.79 -28.24
CA THR A 30 -23.90 16.16 -27.57
C THR A 30 -24.16 15.33 -26.31
N VAL A 31 -23.40 14.25 -26.09
CA VAL A 31 -23.55 13.37 -24.92
C VAL A 31 -22.59 13.81 -23.81
N LEU A 32 -23.14 14.09 -22.63
CA LEU A 32 -22.37 14.40 -21.42
C LEU A 32 -21.80 13.14 -20.77
N LEU A 33 -20.73 12.61 -21.36
CA LEU A 33 -20.03 11.46 -20.80
C LEU A 33 -19.15 11.85 -19.60
N PRO A 34 -19.06 11.00 -18.56
CA PRO A 34 -18.11 11.20 -17.48
C PRO A 34 -16.67 11.25 -18.01
N LYS A 35 -15.94 12.31 -17.66
CA LYS A 35 -14.52 12.48 -17.98
C LYS A 35 -13.72 12.45 -16.69
N THR A 36 -12.71 11.60 -16.63
CA THR A 36 -11.81 11.51 -15.48
C THR A 36 -10.38 11.29 -15.96
N SER A 37 -9.43 11.89 -15.25
CA SER A 37 -8.00 11.59 -15.38
C SER A 37 -7.62 10.29 -14.66
N PHE A 38 -8.54 9.71 -13.88
CA PHE A 38 -8.28 8.49 -13.13
C PHE A 38 -8.11 7.28 -14.07
N PRO A 39 -6.99 6.55 -13.98
CA PRO A 39 -6.74 5.42 -14.86
C PRO A 39 -7.66 4.25 -14.52
N LEU A 40 -8.27 3.64 -15.55
CA LEU A 40 -9.13 2.45 -15.39
C LEU A 40 -8.37 1.22 -14.86
N ARG A 41 -7.10 1.09 -15.26
CA ARG A 41 -6.21 0.02 -14.81
C ARG A 41 -4.83 0.60 -14.57
N VAL A 42 -4.14 0.04 -13.59
CA VAL A 42 -2.78 0.40 -13.23
C VAL A 42 -1.91 -0.84 -13.41
N SER A 43 -0.85 -0.73 -14.20
CA SER A 43 0.11 -1.84 -14.36
C SER A 43 0.82 -2.13 -13.03
N SER A 44 1.32 -3.36 -12.86
CA SER A 44 2.00 -3.76 -11.61
C SER A 44 3.17 -2.85 -11.23
N LYS A 45 3.94 -2.36 -12.23
CA LYS A 45 5.04 -1.42 -12.01
C LYS A 45 4.53 -0.07 -11.50
N GLN A 46 3.56 0.52 -12.19
CA GLN A 46 2.94 1.79 -11.80
C GLN A 46 2.25 1.69 -10.44
N ARG A 47 1.70 0.51 -10.08
CA ARG A 47 1.07 0.29 -8.78
C ARG A 47 2.09 0.39 -7.65
N LYS A 48 3.24 -0.26 -7.79
CA LYS A 48 4.33 -0.18 -6.80
C LYS A 48 4.84 1.25 -6.63
N GLU A 49 5.03 1.97 -7.73
CA GLU A 49 5.46 3.38 -7.71
C GLU A 49 4.42 4.27 -7.00
N ARG A 50 3.14 4.07 -7.30
CA ARG A 50 2.05 4.78 -6.65
C ARG A 50 1.95 4.47 -5.16
N ASP A 51 2.08 3.20 -4.75
CA ASP A 51 2.00 2.81 -3.34
C ASP A 51 3.15 3.44 -2.54
N LEU A 52 4.36 3.49 -3.11
CA LEU A 52 5.51 4.21 -2.52
C LEU A 52 5.27 5.72 -2.45
N TRP A 53 4.65 6.32 -3.47
CA TRP A 53 4.28 7.73 -3.46
C TRP A 53 3.25 8.02 -2.37
N ILE A 54 2.20 7.20 -2.23
CA ILE A 54 1.20 7.32 -1.16
C ILE A 54 1.88 7.23 0.21
N MET A 55 2.76 6.25 0.44
CA MET A 55 3.47 6.10 1.71
C MET A 55 4.28 7.35 2.08
N LYS A 56 4.90 8.01 1.09
CA LYS A 56 5.70 9.23 1.32
C LYS A 56 4.84 10.47 1.52
N THR A 57 3.73 10.60 0.79
CA THR A 57 2.93 11.84 0.78
C THR A 57 1.83 11.84 1.85
N ALA A 58 1.24 10.68 2.17
CA ALA A 58 0.10 10.59 3.06
C ALA A 58 0.42 10.84 4.55
N SER A 59 1.69 11.05 4.90
CA SER A 59 2.14 11.43 6.25
C SER A 59 1.52 10.56 7.36
N PHE A 60 1.50 9.24 7.15
CA PHE A 60 0.89 8.30 8.09
C PHE A 60 1.49 8.40 9.50
N ASP A 61 2.75 8.82 9.62
CA ASP A 61 3.44 9.04 10.89
C ASP A 61 2.76 10.10 11.77
N GLN A 62 2.12 11.10 11.14
CA GLN A 62 1.43 12.18 11.84
C GLN A 62 -0.02 11.84 12.20
N LEU A 63 -0.57 10.73 11.68
CA LEU A 63 -1.97 10.35 11.87
C LEU A 63 -2.34 10.22 13.35
N TYR A 64 -1.48 9.59 14.15
CA TYR A 64 -1.69 9.41 15.58
C TYR A 64 -1.63 10.73 16.35
N GLN A 65 -0.76 11.65 15.95
CA GLN A 65 -0.71 12.98 16.54
C GLN A 65 -1.93 13.82 16.14
N TRP A 66 -2.38 13.70 14.89
CA TRP A 66 -3.56 14.40 14.38
C TRP A 66 -4.83 13.99 15.12
N GLN A 67 -5.07 12.68 15.31
CA GLN A 67 -6.28 12.24 16.02
C GLN A 67 -6.33 12.76 17.46
N ARG A 68 -5.19 12.82 18.16
CA ARG A 68 -5.11 13.33 19.54
C ARG A 68 -5.42 14.83 19.66
N LYS A 69 -5.27 15.58 18.56
CA LYS A 69 -5.59 17.01 18.50
C LYS A 69 -7.03 17.28 18.06
N ASN A 70 -7.65 16.37 17.31
CA ASN A 70 -8.92 16.62 16.61
C ASN A 70 -10.09 15.79 17.14
N LEU A 71 -9.83 14.67 17.83
CA LEU A 71 -10.86 13.81 18.41
C LEU A 71 -10.96 14.02 19.93
N GLN A 72 -12.16 13.84 20.46
CA GLN A 72 -12.46 13.94 21.89
C GLN A 72 -12.00 12.67 22.62
N ALA A 73 -11.49 12.84 23.85
CA ALA A 73 -10.96 11.74 24.66
C ALA A 73 -12.05 10.88 25.33
N GLU A 74 -13.33 11.15 25.10
CA GLU A 74 -14.44 10.49 25.78
C GLU A 74 -14.84 9.15 25.12
N ASP A 75 -14.50 8.92 23.85
CA ASP A 75 -14.75 7.66 23.13
C ASP A 75 -13.42 7.09 22.59
N GLU A 76 -12.70 6.39 23.48
CA GLU A 76 -11.42 5.76 23.18
C GLU A 76 -11.58 4.27 22.83
N PHE A 77 -10.78 3.79 21.88
CA PHE A 77 -10.71 2.41 21.48
C PHE A 77 -9.29 1.88 21.61
N PHE A 78 -9.10 0.85 22.43
CA PHE A 78 -7.81 0.22 22.68
C PHE A 78 -7.72 -1.13 21.98
N LEU A 79 -6.68 -1.30 21.16
CA LEU A 79 -6.33 -2.59 20.57
C LEU A 79 -4.97 -3.06 21.09
N HIS A 80 -5.01 -4.02 22.01
CA HIS A 80 -3.82 -4.70 22.48
C HIS A 80 -3.32 -5.69 21.42
N ASP A 81 -2.13 -5.42 20.90
CA ASP A 81 -1.49 -6.26 19.91
C ASP A 81 -0.69 -7.37 20.59
N GLY A 82 -0.99 -8.63 20.28
CA GLY A 82 -0.13 -9.75 20.65
C GLY A 82 1.23 -9.61 19.96
N PRO A 83 2.35 -9.49 20.72
CA PRO A 83 3.67 -9.27 20.15
C PRO A 83 4.09 -10.48 19.32
N PRO A 84 4.46 -10.33 18.03
CA PRO A 84 5.04 -11.41 17.26
C PRO A 84 6.44 -11.76 17.78
N TYR A 85 6.81 -13.03 17.70
CA TYR A 85 8.15 -13.51 18.00
C TYR A 85 9.17 -12.94 17.02
N ALA A 86 10.30 -12.43 17.53
CA ALA A 86 11.35 -11.78 16.74
C ALA A 86 12.31 -12.76 16.04
N ASN A 87 11.85 -13.95 15.64
CA ASN A 87 12.76 -15.08 15.35
C ASN A 87 13.01 -15.30 13.85
N GLY A 88 12.26 -14.64 12.98
CA GLY A 88 12.26 -14.96 11.56
C GLY A 88 11.58 -13.92 10.68
N LYS A 89 11.64 -14.19 9.37
CA LYS A 89 11.03 -13.31 8.36
C LYS A 89 9.50 -13.34 8.49
N PRO A 90 8.84 -12.18 8.38
CA PRO A 90 7.38 -12.14 8.29
C PRO A 90 6.87 -13.00 7.13
N HIS A 91 5.78 -13.72 7.37
CA HIS A 91 5.08 -14.51 6.37
C HIS A 91 3.64 -14.03 6.23
N MET A 92 2.87 -14.64 5.32
CA MET A 92 1.49 -14.21 5.02
C MET A 92 0.55 -14.18 6.24
N GLY A 93 0.78 -15.03 7.25
CA GLY A 93 0.00 -15.01 8.49
C GLY A 93 0.22 -13.73 9.30
N HIS A 94 1.46 -13.23 9.35
CA HIS A 94 1.76 -11.93 9.95
C HIS A 94 1.07 -10.80 9.18
N ALA A 95 1.13 -10.83 7.84
CA ALA A 95 0.47 -9.84 7.00
C ALA A 95 -1.05 -9.82 7.25
N LEU A 96 -1.69 -10.99 7.24
CA LEU A 96 -3.13 -11.12 7.51
C LEU A 96 -3.51 -10.55 8.87
N ASN A 97 -2.80 -10.94 9.94
CA ASN A 97 -3.06 -10.46 11.29
C ASN A 97 -2.94 -8.92 11.39
N LYS A 98 -1.89 -8.35 10.81
CA LYS A 98 -1.67 -6.89 10.85
C LYS A 98 -2.67 -6.12 10.00
N ILE A 99 -3.04 -6.62 8.82
CA ILE A 99 -4.04 -5.99 7.95
C ILE A 99 -5.41 -5.97 8.63
N LEU A 100 -5.83 -7.08 9.25
CA LEU A 100 -7.13 -7.15 9.94
C LEU A 100 -7.20 -6.16 11.10
N LYS A 101 -6.11 -6.07 11.89
CA LYS A 101 -6.00 -5.08 12.96
C LYS A 101 -6.07 -3.65 12.41
N ASP A 102 -5.35 -3.34 11.34
CA ASP A 102 -5.37 -2.01 10.70
C ASP A 102 -6.77 -1.63 10.18
N ILE A 103 -7.51 -2.55 9.57
CA ILE A 103 -8.89 -2.32 9.13
C ILE A 103 -9.78 -1.94 10.31
N LEU A 104 -9.70 -2.69 11.42
CA LEU A 104 -10.49 -2.41 12.63
C LEU A 104 -10.15 -1.05 13.24
N LEU A 105 -8.85 -0.72 13.31
CA LEU A 105 -8.39 0.57 13.82
C LEU A 105 -8.92 1.74 12.97
N ARG A 106 -8.81 1.63 11.65
CA ARG A 106 -9.32 2.66 10.72
C ARG A 106 -10.83 2.80 10.79
N TYR A 107 -11.57 1.71 10.94
CA TYR A 107 -13.02 1.74 11.11
C TYR A 107 -13.42 2.54 12.36
N ASN A 108 -12.78 2.27 13.51
CA ASN A 108 -13.05 3.02 14.74
C ASN A 108 -12.64 4.49 14.63
N LEU A 109 -11.49 4.77 14.00
CA LEU A 109 -11.02 6.13 13.76
C LEU A 109 -12.01 6.93 12.88
N LEU A 110 -12.49 6.34 11.80
CA LEU A 110 -13.49 6.94 10.91
C LEU A 110 -14.87 7.09 11.57
N SER A 111 -15.16 6.28 12.58
CA SER A 111 -16.37 6.38 13.40
C SER A 111 -16.27 7.47 14.48
N GLY A 112 -15.14 8.19 14.54
CA GLY A 112 -14.93 9.31 15.47
C GLY A 112 -14.24 8.93 16.78
N LYS A 113 -13.82 7.67 16.95
CA LYS A 113 -13.16 7.21 18.16
C LYS A 113 -11.67 7.52 18.16
N LEU A 114 -11.13 7.87 19.32
CA LEU A 114 -9.69 7.99 19.51
C LEU A 114 -9.08 6.58 19.65
N VAL A 115 -8.16 6.21 18.76
CA VAL A 115 -7.66 4.84 18.62
C VAL A 115 -6.24 4.69 19.17
N HIS A 116 -6.05 3.68 20.01
CA HIS A 116 -4.78 3.33 20.64
C HIS A 116 -4.31 1.95 20.16
N TYR A 117 -3.18 1.93 19.45
CA TYR A 117 -2.53 0.70 18.98
C TYR A 117 -1.04 0.81 19.23
N ILE A 118 -0.52 -0.10 20.05
CA ILE A 118 0.90 -0.18 20.40
C ILE A 118 1.41 -1.54 19.92
N PRO A 119 2.20 -1.59 18.83
CA PRO A 119 2.81 -2.83 18.40
C PRO A 119 3.91 -3.25 19.39
N GLY A 120 3.97 -4.54 19.71
CA GLY A 120 5.04 -5.13 20.53
C GLY A 120 5.92 -6.09 19.74
N TRP A 121 6.95 -6.62 20.39
CA TRP A 121 7.79 -7.73 19.91
C TRP A 121 8.11 -8.65 21.08
N ASP A 122 8.07 -9.96 20.85
CA ASP A 122 8.49 -10.94 21.85
C ASP A 122 9.94 -11.34 21.57
N CYS A 123 10.81 -10.91 22.48
CA CYS A 123 12.27 -11.01 22.37
C CYS A 123 12.87 -11.99 23.40
N HIS A 124 12.06 -12.80 24.08
CA HIS A 124 12.58 -13.78 25.04
C HIS A 124 12.23 -15.22 24.66
N GLY A 125 12.85 -16.16 25.37
CA GLY A 125 12.55 -17.58 25.30
C GLY A 125 13.54 -18.40 24.47
N LEU A 126 13.45 -19.71 24.64
CA LEU A 126 14.33 -20.70 24.01
C LEU A 126 14.42 -20.55 22.48
N PRO A 127 13.33 -20.24 21.73
CA PRO A 127 13.43 -20.09 20.28
C PRO A 127 14.44 -19.02 19.82
N ILE A 128 14.61 -17.93 20.57
CA ILE A 128 15.58 -16.86 20.25
C ILE A 128 16.98 -17.29 20.61
N GLU A 129 17.14 -17.95 21.76
CA GLU A 129 18.43 -18.49 22.19
C GLU A 129 18.95 -19.54 21.19
N LEU A 130 18.08 -20.44 20.71
CA LEU A 130 18.41 -21.40 19.66
C LEU A 130 18.77 -20.71 18.34
N LYS A 131 18.05 -19.65 17.95
CA LYS A 131 18.35 -18.90 16.73
C LYS A 131 19.71 -18.18 16.81
N ALA A 132 20.02 -17.62 17.98
CA ALA A 132 21.32 -17.02 18.24
C ALA A 132 22.43 -18.08 18.17
N LEU A 133 22.21 -19.26 18.77
CA LEU A 133 23.15 -20.38 18.73
C LEU A 133 23.35 -20.95 17.31
N GLU A 134 22.31 -21.06 16.48
CA GLU A 134 22.45 -21.49 15.07
C GLU A 134 23.37 -20.57 14.25
N THR A 135 23.45 -19.30 14.64
CA THR A 135 24.23 -18.28 13.92
C THR A 135 25.71 -18.29 14.36
N TYR A 136 26.07 -18.97 15.46
CA TYR A 136 27.41 -18.95 16.05
C TYR A 136 27.95 -20.35 16.39
N ASP A 137 29.25 -20.54 16.20
CA ASP A 137 29.90 -21.80 16.53
C ASP A 137 29.91 -22.05 18.06
N THR A 138 29.37 -23.19 18.46
CA THR A 138 28.89 -23.48 19.83
C THR A 138 30.01 -23.60 20.87
N GLN A 139 31.28 -23.61 20.45
CA GLN A 139 32.41 -23.98 21.30
C GLN A 139 33.13 -22.83 22.02
N LYS A 140 32.76 -21.55 21.79
CA LYS A 140 33.60 -20.41 22.24
C LYS A 140 32.92 -19.26 23.00
N SER A 141 31.62 -19.28 23.25
CA SER A 141 30.94 -18.10 23.83
C SER A 141 30.34 -18.36 25.22
N SER A 142 30.51 -17.39 26.10
CA SER A 142 29.95 -17.41 27.46
C SER A 142 28.44 -17.12 27.44
N VAL A 143 27.71 -17.62 28.44
CA VAL A 143 26.24 -17.44 28.55
C VAL A 143 25.82 -15.96 28.53
N LEU A 144 26.67 -15.06 29.07
CA LEU A 144 26.42 -13.62 29.05
C LEU A 144 26.55 -13.02 27.65
N GLU A 145 27.51 -13.48 26.85
CA GLU A 145 27.68 -13.03 25.47
C GLU A 145 26.53 -13.49 24.57
N ILE A 146 26.02 -14.72 24.78
CA ILE A 146 24.86 -15.24 24.04
C ILE A 146 23.62 -14.40 24.35
N ARG A 147 23.39 -14.05 25.63
CA ARG A 147 22.25 -13.23 26.07
C ARG A 147 22.32 -11.78 25.60
N GLN A 148 23.51 -11.18 25.55
CA GLN A 148 23.67 -9.83 25.01
C GLN A 148 23.40 -9.79 23.50
N LYS A 149 23.68 -10.90 22.80
CA LYS A 149 23.49 -11.02 21.34
C LYS A 149 22.09 -11.44 20.92
N GLY A 150 21.33 -12.10 21.81
CA GLY A 150 19.93 -12.47 21.58
C GLY A 150 18.92 -11.33 21.84
N LYS A 151 19.38 -10.11 22.13
CA LYS A 151 18.56 -8.91 22.31
C LYS A 151 18.43 -8.11 21.01
#